data_AF-A0A9Q5SKZ6-F1
#
_entry.id   AF-A0A9Q5SKZ6-F1
#
_cell.length_a   1.000
_cell.length_b   1.000
_cell.length_c   1.000
_cell.angle_alpha   90.00
_cell.angle_beta   90.00
_cell.angle_gamma   90.00
#
_symmetry.space_group_name_H-M   'P 1'
#
loop_
_entity.id
_entity.type
_entity.pdbx_description
1 polymer ?
#
loop_
_entity_poly.entity_id
_entity_poly.type
_entity_poly.pdbx_seq_one_letter_code
_entity_poly.pdbx_strand_id
1 'polypeptide(L)'
;MSIEAHKCNVTGCNGLVVFENADFDLQKPDTIKGVYALDNPACNVCGKEFLVVPSYSVIDFDEDTQEFEEIEPACITEWQKQKI
;
A
#
# COMPACT_ATOMS: atom_id res chain seq x y z
N MET A 1 4.43 -2.95 16.46
CA MET A 1 4.73 -4.04 15.52
C MET A 1 3.50 -4.34 14.70
N SER A 2 3.45 -3.72 13.53
CA SER A 2 2.55 -4.09 12.43
C SER A 2 3.46 -4.59 11.32
N ILE A 3 3.16 -5.77 10.79
CA ILE A 3 3.97 -6.44 9.77
C ILE A 3 3.04 -6.69 8.59
N GLU A 4 3.42 -6.16 7.43
CA GLU A 4 2.73 -6.42 6.18
C GLU A 4 3.44 -7.53 5.39
N ALA A 5 2.65 -8.30 4.63
CA ALA A 5 3.15 -9.38 3.80
C ALA A 5 2.43 -9.37 2.44
N HIS A 6 3.21 -9.16 1.38
CA HIS A 6 2.74 -9.07 0.00
C HIS A 6 3.32 -10.20 -0.84
N LYS A 7 2.61 -10.64 -1.88
CA LYS A 7 3.09 -11.71 -2.77
C LYS A 7 4.14 -11.18 -3.74
N CYS A 8 5.21 -11.95 -3.97
CA CYS A 8 6.15 -11.65 -5.04
C CYS A 8 5.44 -11.72 -6.41
N ASN A 9 5.67 -10.72 -7.27
CA ASN A 9 5.07 -10.67 -8.62
C ASN A 9 5.94 -11.32 -9.72
N VAL A 10 7.00 -12.05 -9.36
CA VAL A 10 7.86 -12.76 -10.31
C VAL A 10 7.21 -14.09 -10.70
N THR A 11 7.06 -14.33 -12.00
CA THR A 11 6.50 -15.58 -12.54
C THR A 11 7.23 -16.80 -12.01
N GLY A 12 6.49 -17.73 -11.38
CA GLY A 12 7.05 -18.95 -10.78
C GLY A 12 7.66 -18.77 -9.38
N CYS A 13 7.64 -17.56 -8.80
CA CYS A 13 8.10 -17.33 -7.44
C CYS A 13 6.96 -17.42 -6.42
N ASN A 14 7.10 -18.27 -5.40
CA ASN A 14 6.15 -18.40 -4.29
C ASN A 14 6.58 -17.62 -3.03
N GLY A 15 7.54 -16.70 -3.17
CA GLY A 15 8.06 -15.90 -2.06
C GLY A 15 7.16 -14.72 -1.66
N LEU A 16 7.45 -14.17 -0.50
CA LEU A 16 6.77 -13.03 0.09
C LEU A 16 7.73 -11.84 0.22
N VAL A 17 7.17 -10.64 0.10
CA VAL A 17 7.78 -9.36 0.45
C VAL A 17 7.19 -8.98 1.81
N VAL A 18 8.05 -8.83 2.83
CA VAL A 18 7.64 -8.60 4.21
C VAL A 18 8.40 -7.40 4.77
N PHE A 19 7.69 -6.48 5.43
CA PHE A 19 8.24 -5.26 6.02
C PHE A 19 7.48 -4.88 7.29
N GLU A 20 8.15 -4.15 8.18
CA GLU A 20 7.52 -3.52 9.36
C GLU A 20 7.11 -2.09 8.99
N ASN A 21 5.80 -1.83 8.98
CA ASN A 21 5.22 -0.53 8.61
C ASN A 21 4.92 0.36 9.82
N ALA A 22 5.39 -0.03 11.02
CA ALA A 22 5.03 0.61 12.28
C ALA A 22 5.54 2.06 12.44
N ASP A 23 6.72 2.35 11.86
CA ASP A 23 7.44 3.62 12.01
C ASP A 23 7.52 4.43 10.69
N PHE A 24 6.65 4.15 9.72
CA PHE A 24 6.62 4.85 8.43
C PHE A 24 6.20 6.33 8.55
N ASP A 25 7.15 7.26 8.41
CA ASP A 25 6.88 8.71 8.31
C ASP A 25 6.39 9.06 6.88
N LEU A 26 5.07 9.02 6.67
CA LEU A 26 4.42 9.41 5.41
C LEU A 26 4.70 10.87 4.98
N GLN A 27 5.21 11.73 5.88
CA GLN A 27 5.57 13.11 5.56
C GLN A 27 7.05 13.26 5.15
N LYS A 28 7.90 12.26 5.43
CA LYS A 28 9.33 12.26 5.08
C LYS A 28 9.77 10.91 4.49
N PRO A 29 9.21 10.48 3.35
CA PRO A 29 9.72 9.31 2.64
C PRO A 29 11.16 9.55 2.17
N ASP A 30 12.02 8.55 2.35
CA ASP A 30 13.40 8.57 1.88
C ASP A 30 13.45 8.49 0.35
N THR A 31 14.55 8.96 -0.25
CA THR A 31 14.77 8.82 -1.70
C THR A 31 15.59 7.56 -1.98
N ILE A 32 14.91 6.45 -2.28
CA ILE A 32 15.53 5.17 -2.61
C ILE A 32 15.46 4.94 -4.12
N LYS A 33 16.62 4.72 -4.77
CA LYS A 33 16.74 4.52 -6.23
C LYS A 33 16.10 5.64 -7.07
N GLY A 34 16.01 6.85 -6.52
CA GLY A 34 15.41 8.02 -7.19
C GLY A 34 13.89 8.14 -7.04
N VAL A 35 13.26 7.32 -6.19
CA VAL A 35 11.82 7.35 -5.90
C VAL A 35 11.61 7.63 -4.41
N TYR A 36 10.58 8.39 -4.05
CA TYR A 36 10.14 8.56 -2.66
C TYR A 36 9.54 7.24 -2.15
N ALA A 37 10.22 6.60 -1.21
CA ALA A 37 9.90 5.28 -0.69
C ALA A 37 9.99 5.27 0.84
N LEU A 38 9.20 4.40 1.46
CA LEU A 38 9.18 4.13 2.90
C LEU A 38 10.12 2.96 3.25
N ASP A 39 10.31 2.01 2.32
CA ASP A 39 11.21 0.86 2.48
C ASP A 39 11.61 0.26 1.11
N ASN A 40 12.65 -0.57 1.08
CA ASN A 40 13.10 -1.36 -0.07
C ASN A 40 13.26 -2.87 0.29
N PRO A 41 12.19 -3.56 0.71
CA PRO A 41 12.25 -4.97 1.09
C PRO A 41 12.53 -5.90 -0.10
N ALA A 42 13.22 -7.01 0.16
CA ALA A 42 13.48 -8.07 -0.82
C ALA A 42 12.54 -9.26 -0.64
N CYS A 43 12.16 -9.91 -1.74
CA CYS A 43 11.46 -11.17 -1.71
C CYS A 43 12.35 -12.27 -1.10
N ASN A 44 11.83 -12.93 -0.05
CA ASN A 44 12.55 -13.93 0.74
C ASN A 44 12.97 -15.22 0.00
N VAL A 45 12.54 -15.41 -1.25
CA VAL A 45 12.89 -16.58 -2.09
C VAL A 45 13.78 -16.22 -3.28
N CYS A 46 13.42 -15.19 -4.05
CA CYS A 46 14.14 -14.84 -5.29
C CYS A 46 15.09 -13.63 -5.15
N GLY A 47 15.11 -12.96 -3.99
CA GLY A 47 15.98 -11.80 -3.75
C GLY A 47 15.60 -10.53 -4.54
N LYS A 48 14.54 -10.55 -5.37
CA LYS A 48 14.07 -9.34 -6.05
C LYS A 48 13.65 -8.30 -5.01
N GLU A 49 14.21 -7.11 -5.13
CA GLU A 49 13.86 -5.94 -4.34
C GLU A 49 12.60 -5.25 -4.86
N PHE A 50 11.82 -4.68 -3.94
CA PHE A 50 10.59 -3.94 -4.19
C PHE A 50 10.65 -2.63 -3.41
N LEU A 51 10.07 -1.56 -3.92
CA LEU A 51 9.90 -0.32 -3.18
C LEU A 51 8.51 -0.30 -2.55
N VAL A 52 8.46 -0.02 -1.24
CA VAL A 52 7.21 0.37 -0.56
C VAL A 52 7.13 1.89 -0.67
N VAL A 53 6.03 2.41 -1.21
CA VAL A 53 5.84 3.84 -1.44
C VAL A 53 4.63 4.35 -0.65
N PRO A 54 4.59 5.64 -0.25
CA PRO A 54 3.39 6.23 0.32
C PRO A 54 2.20 6.12 -0.65
N SER A 55 1.02 5.75 -0.16
CA SER A 55 -0.20 5.67 -0.95
C SER A 55 -1.45 5.91 -0.11
N TYR A 56 -2.47 6.51 -0.73
CA TYR A 56 -3.87 6.59 -0.30
C TYR A 56 -4.71 6.93 -1.53
N SER A 57 -6.01 6.60 -1.54
CA SER A 57 -7.03 7.20 -2.43
C SER A 57 -8.44 6.86 -1.94
N VAL A 58 -9.25 7.89 -1.65
CA VAL A 58 -10.73 7.93 -1.74
C VAL A 58 -11.14 9.40 -1.62
N ILE A 59 -11.75 10.01 -2.64
CA ILE A 59 -12.01 11.46 -2.75
C ILE A 59 -13.39 11.78 -3.39
N ASP A 60 -13.96 12.91 -2.99
CA ASP A 60 -15.40 13.22 -3.07
C ASP A 60 -15.75 14.27 -4.16
N PHE A 61 -17.04 14.62 -4.27
CA PHE A 61 -17.68 15.34 -5.38
C PHE A 61 -17.94 16.85 -5.15
N ASP A 62 -18.06 17.61 -6.24
CA ASP A 62 -18.49 19.03 -6.27
C ASP A 62 -19.95 19.17 -6.80
N GLU A 63 -20.82 19.80 -6.00
CA GLU A 63 -22.28 19.85 -6.24
C GLU A 63 -22.73 20.77 -7.39
N ASP A 64 -22.02 21.88 -7.64
CA ASP A 64 -22.48 22.91 -8.59
C ASP A 64 -21.98 22.65 -10.02
N THR A 65 -20.86 21.92 -10.16
CA THR A 65 -20.03 21.90 -11.37
C THR A 65 -20.04 20.57 -12.15
N GLN A 66 -20.51 19.48 -11.52
CA GLN A 66 -20.62 18.13 -12.10
C GLN A 66 -19.30 17.36 -12.32
N GLU A 67 -18.25 17.60 -11.55
CA GLU A 67 -17.00 16.81 -11.58
C GLU A 67 -16.71 16.11 -10.23
N PHE A 68 -16.52 14.78 -10.24
CA PHE A 68 -16.00 13.98 -9.10
C PHE A 68 -14.76 13.18 -9.47
N GLU A 69 -14.05 12.76 -8.42
CA GLU A 69 -12.71 12.20 -8.45
C GLU A 69 -12.70 10.80 -7.75
N GLU A 70 -11.53 10.17 -7.52
CA GLU A 70 -11.33 8.72 -7.28
C GLU A 70 -11.91 8.02 -6.00
N ILE A 71 -12.65 6.91 -6.16
CA ILE A 71 -13.18 5.97 -5.12
C ILE A 71 -13.20 4.51 -5.70
N GLU A 72 -13.10 3.35 -5.00
CA GLU A 72 -12.97 2.96 -3.56
C GLU A 72 -11.56 2.40 -3.23
N PRO A 73 -11.20 2.23 -1.92
CA PRO A 73 -11.18 0.85 -1.38
C PRO A 73 -11.59 0.68 0.10
N ALA A 74 -12.42 -0.32 0.40
CA ALA A 74 -12.80 -0.73 1.77
C ALA A 74 -12.55 -2.23 2.05
N CYS A 75 -12.29 -2.60 3.32
CA CYS A 75 -12.12 -4.00 3.74
C CYS A 75 -13.40 -4.57 4.40
N ILE A 76 -13.71 -5.82 4.04
CA ILE A 76 -15.05 -6.44 4.13
C ILE A 76 -15.71 -6.46 5.53
N THR A 77 -14.95 -6.42 6.62
CA THR A 77 -15.48 -6.53 7.99
C THR A 77 -16.22 -5.28 8.47
N GLU A 78 -16.00 -4.13 7.84
CA GLU A 78 -16.64 -2.88 8.28
C GLU A 78 -18.10 -2.79 7.85
N TRP A 79 -18.42 -3.28 6.65
CA TRP A 79 -19.81 -3.44 6.25
C TRP A 79 -20.54 -4.53 7.07
N GLN A 80 -19.84 -5.58 7.48
CA GLN A 80 -20.44 -6.70 8.24
C GLN A 80 -21.07 -6.28 9.57
N LYS A 81 -20.56 -5.23 10.23
CA LYS A 81 -21.07 -4.76 11.53
C LYS A 81 -22.29 -3.84 11.43
N GLN A 82 -22.62 -3.34 10.23
CA GLN A 82 -23.82 -2.51 10.01
C GLN A 82 -25.13 -3.33 10.03
N LYS A 83 -25.05 -4.65 10.25
CA LYS A 83 -26.17 -5.60 10.29
C LYS A 83 -26.53 -6.13 11.69
N ILE A 84 -26.07 -5.46 12.75
CA ILE A 84 -26.33 -5.79 14.16
C ILE A 84 -27.03 -4.60 14.84
#